data_AF-A0A9D6CP45-F1
#
_entry.id   AF-A0A9D6CP45-F1
#
_cell.length_a   1.000
_cell.length_b   1.000
_cell.length_c   1.000
_cell.angle_alpha   90.00
_cell.angle_beta   90.00
_cell.angle_gamma   90.00
#
_symmetry.space_group_name_H-M   'P 1'
#
loop_
_entity.id
_entity.type
_entity.pdbx_description
1 polymer ?
#
loop_
_entity_poly.entity_id
_entity_poly.type
_entity_poly.pdbx_seq_one_letter_code
_entity_poly.pdbx_strand_id
1 'polypeptide(L)'
;MAPALGRFAEGGAAFAAILIAAIVVLALLIWILRRRNSPDEKERRRRLRVHRHGRLVSGVVMDIDEPEAAEGEQPRRLIHYTYRIGAVDYSACQDVTALPELMAVDPAHIVGAVQVKVHQKNLYNSIVVCEEWSGFRGRPAFDAASRIQ
;
A
#
# COMPACT_ATOMS: atom_id res chain seq x y z
N MET A 1 58.71 36.55 5.75
CA MET A 1 57.33 37.05 5.57
C MET A 1 56.84 36.49 4.24
N ALA A 2 55.84 35.63 4.06
CA ALA A 2 54.78 35.07 4.91
C ALA A 2 54.58 33.58 4.51
N PRO A 3 54.01 32.73 5.39
CA PRO A 3 52.74 32.12 5.00
C PRO A 3 51.87 31.76 6.21
N ALA A 4 50.83 32.54 6.48
CA ALA A 4 49.78 32.17 7.44
C ALA A 4 48.37 32.13 6.81
N LEU A 5 48.23 32.47 5.53
CA LEU A 5 46.93 32.64 4.88
C LEU A 5 46.32 31.32 4.33
N GLY A 6 47.09 30.23 4.19
CA GLY A 6 46.59 28.97 3.63
C GLY A 6 45.72 28.14 4.59
N ARG A 7 46.03 28.13 5.90
CA ARG A 7 45.37 27.25 6.87
C ARG A 7 43.94 27.67 7.23
N PHE A 8 43.60 28.95 7.08
CA PHE A 8 42.24 29.44 7.33
C PHE A 8 41.26 29.10 6.20
N ALA A 9 41.76 29.05 4.96
CA ALA A 9 40.96 28.67 3.79
C ALA A 9 40.59 27.18 3.80
N GLU A 10 41.52 26.31 4.21
CA GLU A 10 41.30 24.86 4.32
C GLU A 10 40.28 24.51 5.42
N GLY A 11 40.35 25.20 6.56
CA GLY A 11 39.35 25.05 7.63
C GLY A 11 37.95 25.43 7.17
N GLY A 12 37.79 26.59 6.52
CA GLY A 12 36.50 27.06 5.99
C GLY A 12 35.90 26.11 4.95
N ALA A 13 36.71 25.55 4.06
CA ALA A 13 36.27 24.57 3.06
C ALA A 13 35.80 23.26 3.70
N ALA A 14 36.50 22.76 4.72
CA ALA A 14 36.11 21.56 5.45
C ALA A 14 34.78 21.76 6.21
N PHE A 15 34.60 22.90 6.88
CA PHE A 15 33.33 23.24 7.53
C PHE A 15 32.18 23.34 6.55
N ALA A 16 32.39 23.98 5.39
CA ALA A 16 31.39 24.07 4.34
C ALA A 16 31.00 22.67 3.79
N ALA A 17 31.98 21.79 3.57
CA ALA A 17 31.72 20.43 3.11
C ALA A 17 30.91 19.61 4.12
N ILE A 18 31.22 19.71 5.42
CA ILE A 18 30.46 19.05 6.50
C ILE A 18 29.03 19.58 6.55
N LEU A 19 28.83 20.90 6.43
CA LEU A 19 27.50 21.51 6.44
C LEU A 19 26.65 21.05 5.26
N ILE A 20 27.23 21.01 4.05
CA ILE A 20 26.55 20.52 2.84
C ILE A 20 26.18 19.04 3.03
N ALA A 21 27.10 18.20 3.50
CA ALA A 21 26.84 16.80 3.75
C ALA A 21 25.70 16.60 4.77
N ALA A 22 25.70 17.39 5.86
CA ALA A 22 24.63 17.35 6.86
C ALA A 22 23.26 17.75 6.28
N ILE A 23 23.22 18.78 5.44
CA ILE A 23 21.99 19.21 4.75
C ILE A 23 21.49 18.11 3.80
N VAL A 24 22.38 17.48 3.03
CA VAL A 24 22.01 16.39 2.11
C VAL A 24 21.45 15.19 2.89
N VAL A 25 22.10 14.79 3.98
CA VAL A 25 21.61 13.70 4.85
C VAL A 25 20.25 14.05 5.45
N LEU A 26 20.08 15.28 5.94
CA LEU A 26 18.80 15.73 6.51
C LEU A 26 17.68 15.75 5.45
N ALA A 27 17.97 16.23 4.24
CA ALA A 27 17.02 16.24 3.12
C ALA A 27 16.61 14.81 2.73
N LEU A 28 17.56 13.88 2.67
CA LEU A 28 17.29 12.46 2.41
C LEU A 28 16.42 11.84 3.51
N LEU A 29 16.72 12.11 4.79
CA LEU A 29 15.92 11.62 5.92
C LEU A 29 14.48 12.13 5.85
N ILE A 30 14.29 13.43 5.60
CA ILE A 30 12.95 14.03 5.44
C ILE A 30 12.22 13.37 4.26
N TRP A 31 12.88 13.18 3.13
CA TRP A 31 12.29 12.54 1.95
C TRP A 31 11.84 11.10 2.24
N ILE A 32 12.69 10.29 2.89
CA ILE A 32 12.37 8.91 3.29
C ILE A 32 11.18 8.87 4.26
N LEU A 33 11.19 9.74 5.28
CA LEU A 33 10.11 9.80 6.27
C LEU A 33 8.78 10.23 5.65
N ARG A 34 8.80 11.16 4.70
CA ARG A 34 7.59 11.57 3.96
C ARG A 34 7.05 10.45 3.08
N ARG A 35 7.92 9.73 2.35
CA ARG A 35 7.54 8.53 1.58
C ARG A 35 6.88 7.47 2.45
N ARG A 36 7.43 7.15 3.62
CA ARG A 36 6.82 6.17 4.55
C ARG A 36 5.45 6.60 5.07
N ASN A 37 5.16 7.89 5.09
CA ASN A 37 3.90 8.43 5.61
C ASN A 37 2.86 8.71 4.53
N SER A 38 3.12 8.35 3.27
CA SER A 38 2.12 8.48 2.21
C SER A 38 0.85 7.68 2.58
N PRO A 39 -0.35 8.18 2.19
CA PRO A 39 -1.60 7.45 2.38
C PRO A 39 -1.54 6.02 1.84
N ASP A 40 -0.94 5.85 0.65
CA ASP A 40 -0.84 4.55 -0.01
C ASP A 40 0.01 3.54 0.77
N GLU A 41 1.15 3.98 1.34
CA GLU A 41 2.01 3.10 2.13
C GLU A 41 1.40 2.78 3.49
N LYS A 42 0.60 3.69 4.05
CA LYS A 42 -0.21 3.39 5.24
C LYS A 42 -1.27 2.34 4.93
N GLU A 43 -1.99 2.49 3.81
CA GLU A 43 -3.02 1.54 3.40
C GLU A 43 -2.42 0.18 3.04
N ARG A 44 -1.31 0.14 2.30
CA ARG A 44 -0.53 -1.08 2.05
C ARG A 44 -0.15 -1.80 3.35
N ARG A 45 0.37 -1.06 4.34
CA ARG A 45 0.69 -1.65 5.65
C ARG A 45 -0.54 -2.14 6.41
N ARG A 46 -1.69 -1.47 6.27
CA ARG A 46 -2.97 -1.96 6.82
C ARG A 46 -3.33 -3.30 6.19
N ARG A 47 -3.35 -3.39 4.85
CA ARG A 47 -3.66 -4.61 4.10
C ARG A 47 -2.77 -5.78 4.49
N LEU A 48 -1.45 -5.58 4.50
CA LEU A 48 -0.47 -6.61 4.90
C LEU A 48 -0.60 -7.02 6.38
N ARG A 49 -1.07 -6.12 7.26
CA ARG A 49 -1.34 -6.48 8.66
C ARG A 49 -2.56 -7.40 8.76
N VAL A 50 -3.65 -7.08 8.05
CA VAL A 50 -4.84 -7.93 7.96
C VAL A 50 -4.52 -9.25 7.28
N HIS A 51 -3.67 -9.24 6.25
CA HIS A 51 -3.22 -10.48 5.60
C HIS A 51 -2.55 -11.43 6.59
N ARG A 52 -1.59 -10.92 7.38
CA ARG A 52 -0.80 -11.72 8.32
C ARG A 52 -1.57 -12.24 9.53
N HIS A 53 -2.52 -11.46 10.06
CA HIS A 53 -3.21 -11.78 11.32
C HIS A 53 -4.72 -12.01 11.16
N GLY A 54 -5.25 -11.86 9.95
CA GLY A 54 -6.67 -11.96 9.68
C GLY A 54 -7.14 -13.41 9.60
N ARG A 55 -8.36 -13.64 10.11
CA ARG A 55 -9.08 -14.89 9.97
C ARG A 55 -9.80 -14.92 8.62
N LEU A 56 -9.78 -16.07 7.96
CA LEU A 56 -10.56 -16.29 6.74
C LEU A 56 -12.03 -16.58 7.07
N VAL A 57 -12.92 -15.93 6.33
CA VAL A 57 -14.37 -16.18 6.34
C VAL A 57 -14.90 -16.18 4.91
N SER A 58 -16.06 -16.79 4.70
CA SER A 58 -16.75 -16.70 3.42
C SER A 58 -17.48 -15.36 3.33
N GLY A 59 -17.44 -14.74 2.15
CA GLY A 59 -18.21 -13.54 1.83
C GLY A 59 -18.73 -13.58 0.40
N VAL A 60 -19.40 -12.51 0.02
CA VAL A 60 -19.95 -12.32 -1.33
C VAL A 60 -19.61 -10.90 -1.77
N VAL A 61 -18.94 -10.77 -2.92
CA VAL A 61 -18.85 -9.50 -3.63
C VAL A 61 -20.19 -9.20 -4.26
N MET A 62 -20.74 -8.05 -3.92
CA MET A 62 -22.03 -7.56 -4.39
C MET A 62 -21.88 -6.77 -5.67
N ASP A 63 -20.88 -5.88 -5.70
CA ASP A 63 -20.69 -4.94 -6.80
C ASP A 63 -19.24 -4.43 -6.86
N ILE A 64 -18.90 -3.81 -7.99
CA ILE A 64 -17.64 -3.12 -8.22
C ILE A 64 -17.96 -1.76 -8.83
N ASP A 65 -17.57 -0.73 -8.11
CA ASP A 65 -17.72 0.64 -8.59
C ASP A 65 -16.42 1.09 -9.24
N GLU A 66 -16.52 1.51 -10.49
CA GLU A 66 -15.47 2.19 -11.25
C GLU A 66 -15.96 3.58 -11.63
N PRO A 67 -16.00 4.54 -10.68
CA PRO A 67 -16.46 5.89 -10.96
C PRO A 67 -15.61 6.53 -12.05
N GLU A 68 -16.27 7.29 -12.93
CA GLU A 68 -15.60 8.06 -13.96
C GLU A 68 -14.53 8.98 -13.33
N ALA A 69 -13.30 8.86 -13.82
CA ALA A 69 -12.22 9.73 -13.38
C ALA A 69 -12.44 11.14 -13.93
N ALA A 70 -12.27 12.15 -13.09
CA ALA A 70 -12.14 13.52 -13.58
C ALA A 70 -10.90 13.65 -14.48
N GLU A 71 -10.89 14.64 -15.39
CA GLU A 71 -9.74 14.90 -16.27
C GLU A 71 -8.45 15.05 -15.45
N GLY A 72 -7.49 14.15 -15.70
CA GLY A 72 -6.19 14.12 -15.00
C GLY A 72 -6.14 13.28 -13.72
N GLU A 73 -7.23 12.65 -13.30
CA GLU A 73 -7.26 11.71 -12.18
C GLU A 73 -7.16 10.24 -12.62
N GLN A 74 -6.67 9.39 -11.72
CA GLN A 74 -6.67 7.94 -11.95
C GLN A 74 -8.06 7.38 -11.65
N PRO A 75 -8.60 6.48 -12.51
CA PRO A 75 -9.86 5.81 -12.24
C PRO A 75 -9.75 5.02 -10.94
N ARG A 76 -10.69 5.25 -10.04
CA ARG A 76 -10.76 4.49 -8.79
C ARG A 76 -11.53 3.20 -9.03
N ARG A 77 -11.17 2.17 -8.26
CA ARG A 77 -11.88 0.90 -8.28
C ARG A 77 -12.20 0.48 -6.86
N LEU A 78 -13.47 0.25 -6.58
CA LEU A 78 -14.01 -0.03 -5.27
C LEU A 78 -14.78 -1.35 -5.31
N ILE A 79 -14.45 -2.29 -4.42
CA ILE A 79 -15.19 -3.56 -4.31
C ILE A 79 -16.11 -3.50 -3.11
N HIS A 80 -17.40 -3.74 -3.36
CA HIS A 80 -18.44 -3.83 -2.33
C HIS A 80 -18.70 -5.30 -2.02
N TYR A 81 -18.57 -5.68 -0.75
CA TYR A 81 -18.74 -7.08 -0.34
C TYR A 81 -19.39 -7.19 1.03
N THR A 82 -20.04 -8.33 1.25
CA THR A 82 -20.63 -8.72 2.52
C THR A 82 -19.97 -9.97 3.07
N TYR A 83 -19.97 -10.12 4.39
CA TYR A 83 -19.50 -11.31 5.08
C TYR A 83 -20.24 -11.48 6.39
N ARG A 84 -20.29 -12.71 6.90
CA ARG A 84 -21.00 -13.05 8.13
C ARG A 84 -20.04 -13.53 9.21
N ILE A 85 -20.25 -13.03 10.44
CA ILE A 85 -19.56 -13.52 11.63
C ILE A 85 -20.63 -13.80 12.70
N GLY A 86 -20.81 -15.07 13.04
CA GLY A 86 -21.93 -15.50 13.88
C GLY A 86 -23.27 -15.25 13.16
N ALA A 87 -24.17 -14.52 13.82
CA ALA A 87 -25.48 -14.14 13.27
C ALA A 87 -25.50 -12.73 12.66
N VAL A 88 -24.35 -12.05 12.58
CA VAL A 88 -24.25 -10.65 12.14
C VAL A 88 -23.66 -10.58 10.74
N ASP A 89 -24.38 -9.90 9.85
CA ASP A 89 -23.92 -9.56 8.51
C ASP A 89 -23.21 -8.19 8.53
N TYR A 90 -22.04 -8.16 7.93
CA TYR A 90 -21.22 -6.97 7.76
C TYR A 90 -21.13 -6.64 6.28
N SER A 91 -21.13 -5.35 5.98
CA SER A 91 -20.88 -4.80 4.65
C SER A 91 -19.62 -3.95 4.69
N ALA A 92 -18.77 -4.08 3.67
CA ALA A 92 -17.55 -3.33 3.55
C ALA A 92 -17.28 -2.94 2.08
N CYS A 93 -16.51 -1.87 1.93
CA CYS A 93 -15.98 -1.45 0.64
C CYS A 93 -14.44 -1.45 0.73
N GLN A 94 -13.78 -1.98 -0.29
CA GLN A 94 -12.32 -1.95 -0.39
C GLN A 94 -11.88 -1.21 -1.66
N ASP A 95 -11.08 -0.16 -1.48
CA ASP A 95 -10.34 0.49 -2.56
C ASP A 95 -9.18 -0.40 -3.02
N VAL A 96 -9.19 -0.71 -4.32
CA VAL A 96 -8.24 -1.57 -5.00
C VAL A 96 -7.56 -0.88 -6.18
N THR A 97 -7.66 0.45 -6.24
CA THR A 97 -7.01 1.29 -7.26
C THR A 97 -5.50 1.03 -7.34
N ALA A 98 -4.85 0.85 -6.19
CA ALA A 98 -3.42 0.53 -6.09
C ALA A 98 -3.06 -0.94 -6.40
N LEU A 99 -4.03 -1.79 -6.77
CA LEU A 99 -3.86 -3.23 -6.99
C LEU A 99 -4.32 -3.68 -8.40
N PRO A 100 -3.91 -2.99 -9.49
CA PRO A 100 -4.44 -3.25 -10.83
C PRO A 100 -4.13 -4.66 -11.35
N GLU A 101 -2.96 -5.21 -11.04
CA GLU A 101 -2.54 -6.55 -11.48
C GLU A 101 -3.39 -7.68 -10.87
N LEU A 102 -3.93 -7.45 -9.67
CA LEU A 102 -4.82 -8.40 -8.97
C LEU A 102 -6.26 -8.34 -9.48
N MET A 103 -6.59 -7.29 -10.24
CA MET A 103 -7.89 -6.97 -10.81
C MET A 103 -8.03 -7.37 -12.28
N ALA A 104 -7.05 -8.06 -12.89
CA ALA A 104 -7.17 -8.54 -14.27
C ALA A 104 -8.25 -9.64 -14.47
N VAL A 105 -9.08 -9.90 -13.44
CA VAL A 105 -10.25 -10.76 -13.56
C VAL A 105 -11.29 -9.90 -14.27
N ASP A 106 -11.87 -10.43 -15.35
CA ASP A 106 -13.00 -9.78 -16.03
C ASP A 106 -14.05 -9.36 -14.98
N PRO A 107 -14.51 -8.09 -14.94
CA PRO A 107 -15.51 -7.62 -13.98
C PRO A 107 -16.75 -8.52 -13.88
N ALA A 108 -17.14 -9.16 -14.98
CA ALA A 108 -18.24 -10.12 -15.02
C ALA A 108 -18.02 -11.37 -14.13
N HIS A 109 -16.78 -11.65 -13.74
CA HIS A 109 -16.36 -12.81 -12.95
C HIS A 109 -15.98 -12.47 -11.50
N ILE A 110 -16.07 -11.20 -11.11
CA ILE A 110 -15.66 -10.74 -9.77
C ILE A 110 -16.85 -10.75 -8.79
N VAL A 111 -18.09 -10.53 -9.26
CA VAL A 111 -19.30 -10.61 -8.43
C VAL A 111 -19.56 -12.06 -8.02
N GLY A 112 -19.92 -12.27 -6.75
CA GLY A 112 -20.20 -13.60 -6.20
C GLY A 112 -19.28 -14.03 -5.07
N ALA A 113 -19.12 -15.34 -4.89
CA ALA A 113 -18.46 -15.89 -3.72
C ALA A 113 -16.97 -15.53 -3.63
N VAL A 114 -16.55 -14.99 -2.49
CA VAL A 114 -15.17 -14.57 -2.23
C VAL A 114 -14.71 -15.03 -0.85
N GLN A 115 -13.41 -15.23 -0.67
CA GLN A 115 -12.83 -15.33 0.67
C GLN A 115 -12.49 -13.93 1.20
N VAL A 116 -12.82 -13.68 2.46
CA VAL A 116 -12.54 -12.42 3.15
C VAL A 116 -11.57 -12.69 4.28
N LYS A 117 -10.52 -11.89 4.40
CA LYS A 117 -9.70 -11.84 5.61
C LYS A 117 -10.19 -10.74 6.52
N VAL A 118 -10.48 -11.07 7.77
CA VAL A 118 -11.01 -10.15 8.78
C VAL A 118 -10.09 -10.12 9.99
N HIS A 119 -9.77 -8.93 10.49
CA HIS A 119 -8.98 -8.79 11.71
C HIS A 119 -9.78 -9.21 12.95
N GLN A 120 -9.28 -10.16 13.73
CA GLN A 120 -10.05 -10.75 14.84
C GLN A 120 -10.50 -9.75 15.92
N LYS A 121 -9.68 -8.72 16.20
CA LYS A 121 -10.01 -7.70 17.22
C LYS A 121 -10.82 -6.52 16.67
N ASN A 122 -10.96 -6.41 15.34
CA ASN A 122 -11.70 -5.32 14.71
C ASN A 122 -12.34 -5.86 13.43
N LEU A 123 -13.61 -6.26 13.53
CA LEU A 123 -14.29 -6.95 12.45
C LEU A 123 -14.50 -6.04 11.23
N TYR A 124 -14.63 -4.72 11.43
CA TYR A 124 -14.68 -3.75 10.33
C TYR A 124 -13.39 -3.67 9.51
N ASN A 125 -12.28 -4.18 10.05
CA ASN A 125 -11.00 -4.21 9.35
C ASN A 125 -10.89 -5.52 8.55
N SER A 126 -11.47 -5.49 7.35
CA SER A 126 -11.51 -6.61 6.41
C SER A 126 -10.88 -6.27 5.06
N ILE A 127 -10.45 -7.30 4.33
CA ILE A 127 -9.97 -7.23 2.94
C ILE A 127 -10.41 -8.48 2.16
N VAL A 128 -10.64 -8.32 0.86
CA VAL A 128 -10.79 -9.42 -0.12
C VAL A 128 -9.51 -9.66 -0.92
N VAL A 129 -8.60 -8.69 -0.96
CA VAL A 129 -7.36 -8.77 -1.71
C VAL A 129 -6.26 -7.90 -1.10
N CYS A 130 -5.01 -8.30 -1.27
CA CYS A 130 -3.82 -7.50 -1.03
C CYS A 130 -2.67 -7.96 -1.93
N GLU A 131 -1.53 -7.29 -1.82
CA GLU A 131 -0.32 -7.51 -2.59
C GLU A 131 0.16 -8.98 -2.57
N GLU A 132 -0.03 -9.66 -1.45
CA GLU A 132 0.47 -11.03 -1.22
C GLU A 132 -0.64 -12.09 -1.25
N TRP A 133 -1.90 -11.72 -1.50
CA TRP A 133 -3.02 -12.66 -1.39
C TRP A 133 -4.30 -12.17 -2.06
N SER A 134 -5.04 -13.09 -2.66
CA SER A 134 -6.36 -12.86 -3.24
C SER A 134 -7.39 -13.84 -2.70
N GLY A 135 -8.57 -13.33 -2.35
CA GLY A 135 -9.74 -14.12 -1.96
C GLY A 135 -10.63 -14.57 -3.11
N PHE A 136 -10.36 -14.07 -4.33
CA PHE A 136 -11.08 -14.45 -5.55
C PHE A 136 -10.69 -15.87 -6.00
N ARG A 137 -11.69 -16.67 -6.39
CA ARG A 137 -11.44 -18.02 -6.92
C ARG A 137 -10.82 -17.90 -8.33
N GLY A 138 -9.79 -18.70 -8.62
CA GLY A 138 -9.21 -18.78 -9.97
C GLY A 138 -7.88 -18.05 -10.19
N ARG A 139 -7.23 -17.50 -9.15
CA ARG A 139 -5.81 -17.08 -9.21
C ARG A 139 -5.04 -17.46 -7.95
N PRO A 140 -3.83 -18.03 -8.05
CA PRO A 140 -2.92 -18.08 -6.92
C PRO A 140 -2.51 -16.65 -6.51
N ALA A 141 -2.22 -16.47 -5.22
CA ALA A 141 -1.61 -15.25 -4.70
C ALA A 141 -0.40 -14.86 -5.55
N PHE A 142 -0.19 -13.56 -5.77
CA PHE A 142 0.93 -13.06 -6.55
C PHE A 142 2.24 -13.53 -5.88
N ASP A 143 2.88 -14.54 -6.47
CA ASP A 143 4.13 -15.07 -5.95
C ASP A 143 5.23 -14.09 -6.34
N ALA A 144 5.69 -13.28 -5.38
CA ALA A 144 6.81 -12.37 -5.56
C ALA A 144 8.10 -13.08 -6.05
N ALA A 145 8.20 -14.41 -5.93
CA ALA A 145 9.32 -15.21 -6.45
C ALA A 145 9.30 -15.40 -7.98
N SER A 146 8.16 -15.17 -8.65
CA SER A 146 8.02 -15.38 -10.11
C SER A 146 8.69 -14.32 -11.00
N ARG A 147 9.35 -13.30 -10.42
CA ARG A 147 9.91 -12.15 -11.14
C ARG A 147 11.40 -12.30 -11.53
N ILE A 148 12.00 -13.49 -11.36
CA ILE A 148 13.43 -13.75 -11.68
C ILE A 148 13.60 -15.00 -12.57
N GLN A 149 12.74 -15.20 -13.59
CA GLN A 149 13.01 -16.15 -14.66
C GLN A 149 12.82 -15.49 -16.02
#